data_AF-X1VHC6-F1
#
_entry.id   AF-X1VHC6-F1
#
_cell.length_a   1.000
_cell.length_b   1.000
_cell.length_c   1.000
_cell.angle_alpha   90.00
_cell.angle_beta   90.00
_cell.angle_gamma   90.00
#
_symmetry.space_group_name_H-M   'P 1'
#
loop_
_entity.id
_entity.type
_entity.pdbx_description
1 polymer ?
#
loop_
_entity_poly.entity_id
_entity_poly.type
_entity_poly.pdbx_seq_one_letter_code
_entity_poly.pdbx_strand_id
1 'polypeptide(L)'
;SKLHFTAKQTMAIAQQLYEGLPIGKEGNAGLITYMRTDSTHVASSATAETRQFIQDKYGAQFVSPRTRFFKKVKGAQEAHEAIRPTKIRREPSLIKSYLNPAQFRLYQLIWQRMVASQMSAALLNNTTIDVKAKCPETKEKYLFRTSASVIIFPGFTILYTEGRDETEEQKKNPPLPQLEKGDELELLGLSPEQHFTQPLPRFTEATLVKML
;
A
#
# COMPACT_ATOMS: atom_id res chain seq x y z
N SER A 1 0.97 7.11 -9.71
CA SER A 1 0.30 8.01 -8.75
C SER A 1 1.28 8.54 -7.71
N LYS A 2 1.79 7.75 -6.77
CA LYS A 2 2.56 8.23 -5.59
C LYS A 2 3.72 9.21 -5.78
N LEU A 3 4.50 9.07 -6.86
CA LEU A 3 5.69 9.90 -7.08
C LEU A 3 5.47 10.98 -8.15
N HIS A 4 4.30 10.96 -8.82
CA HIS A 4 3.98 11.80 -9.99
C HIS A 4 5.05 11.76 -11.10
N PHE A 5 5.79 10.65 -11.21
CA PHE A 5 6.70 10.41 -12.33
C PHE A 5 5.94 9.89 -13.54
N THR A 6 6.36 10.30 -14.73
CA THR A 6 5.92 9.67 -15.98
C THR A 6 6.51 8.26 -16.09
N ALA A 7 5.93 7.42 -16.94
CA ALA A 7 6.45 6.08 -17.23
C ALA A 7 7.90 6.16 -17.75
N LYS A 8 8.18 7.10 -18.66
CA LYS A 8 9.53 7.33 -19.21
C LYS A 8 10.53 7.71 -18.11
N GLN A 9 10.15 8.63 -17.22
CA GLN A 9 11.01 9.07 -16.13
C GLN A 9 11.28 7.91 -15.15
N THR A 10 10.25 7.14 -14.80
CA THR A 10 10.37 5.97 -13.92
C THR A 10 11.37 4.96 -14.48
N MET A 11 11.26 4.64 -15.79
CA MET A 11 12.17 3.70 -16.44
C MET A 11 13.61 4.21 -16.51
N ALA A 12 13.82 5.50 -16.79
CA ALA A 12 15.17 6.09 -16.82
C ALA A 12 15.85 6.03 -15.45
N ILE A 13 15.12 6.34 -14.36
CA ILE A 13 15.66 6.25 -13.00
C ILE A 13 15.91 4.79 -12.61
N ALA A 14 14.99 3.87 -12.95
CA ALA A 14 15.17 2.45 -12.67
C ALA A 14 16.39 1.87 -13.40
N GLN A 15 16.66 2.28 -14.64
CA GLN A 15 17.87 1.91 -15.38
C GLN A 15 19.13 2.31 -14.60
N GLN A 16 19.21 3.55 -14.12
CA GLN A 16 20.36 4.03 -13.33
C GLN A 16 20.54 3.22 -12.04
N LEU A 17 19.44 2.92 -11.33
CA LEU A 17 19.48 2.10 -10.12
C LEU A 17 19.92 0.65 -10.41
N TYR A 18 19.66 0.13 -11.61
CA TYR A 18 20.06 -1.22 -12.04
C TYR A 18 21.54 -1.26 -12.48
N GLU A 19 21.97 -0.35 -13.36
CA GLU A 19 23.35 -0.28 -13.88
C GLU A 19 24.36 0.04 -12.78
N GLY A 20 23.94 0.79 -11.78
CA GLY A 20 24.67 1.03 -10.55
C GLY A 20 24.98 2.49 -10.31
N LEU A 21 25.15 2.81 -9.03
CA LEU A 21 25.55 4.13 -8.55
C LEU A 21 26.74 3.99 -7.59
N PRO A 22 27.57 5.03 -7.42
CA PRO A 22 28.66 5.02 -6.44
C PRO A 22 28.10 5.06 -5.01
N ILE A 23 28.31 3.98 -4.24
CA ILE A 23 27.82 3.84 -2.86
C ILE A 23 29.00 3.68 -1.89
N GLY A 24 29.46 4.81 -1.34
CA GLY A 24 30.47 4.84 -0.27
C GLY A 24 31.69 3.96 -0.57
N LYS A 25 32.01 3.04 0.35
CA LYS A 25 33.14 2.11 0.22
C LYS A 25 32.86 0.89 -0.67
N GLU A 26 31.61 0.66 -1.07
CA GLU A 26 31.23 -0.47 -1.94
C GLU A 26 31.52 -0.19 -3.42
N GLY A 27 31.93 1.03 -3.77
CA GLY A 27 32.15 1.43 -5.16
C GLY A 27 30.84 1.51 -5.95
N ASN A 28 30.89 1.26 -7.26
CA ASN A 28 29.70 1.28 -8.10
C ASN A 28 28.88 0.00 -7.91
N ALA A 29 27.61 0.13 -7.53
CA ALA A 29 26.75 -1.02 -7.23
C ALA A 29 25.33 -0.86 -7.77
N GLY A 30 24.83 -1.91 -8.43
CA GLY A 30 23.41 -2.07 -8.76
C GLY A 30 22.55 -2.18 -7.50
N LEU A 31 21.57 -1.31 -7.37
CA LEU A 31 20.69 -1.17 -6.20
C LEU A 31 19.40 -1.97 -6.34
N ILE A 32 18.92 -2.20 -7.56
CA ILE A 32 17.71 -2.98 -7.85
C ILE A 32 17.97 -4.08 -8.87
N THR A 33 17.10 -5.08 -8.91
CA THR A 33 17.06 -6.08 -9.97
C THR A 33 16.56 -5.49 -11.30
N TYR A 34 16.66 -6.26 -12.38
CA TYR A 34 16.27 -5.79 -13.72
C TYR A 34 14.82 -5.32 -13.76
N MET A 35 14.60 -4.09 -14.22
CA MET A 35 13.33 -3.37 -14.13
C MET A 35 12.34 -3.70 -15.26
N ARG A 36 12.75 -4.41 -16.31
CA ARG A 36 11.84 -4.85 -17.38
C ARG A 36 11.47 -6.31 -17.12
N THR A 37 10.46 -6.49 -16.28
CA THR A 37 9.95 -7.80 -15.89
C THR A 37 8.44 -7.77 -15.78
N ASP A 38 7.82 -8.88 -16.16
CA ASP A 38 6.41 -9.23 -15.97
C ASP A 38 6.20 -10.15 -14.75
N SER A 39 7.28 -10.44 -14.00
CA SER A 39 7.29 -11.38 -12.90
C SER A 39 7.19 -10.68 -11.54
N THR A 40 6.42 -11.27 -10.64
CA THR A 40 6.40 -10.91 -9.21
C THR A 40 7.09 -11.95 -8.33
N HIS A 41 7.76 -12.93 -8.96
CA HIS A 41 8.51 -13.95 -8.26
C HIS A 41 9.76 -13.36 -7.61
N VAL A 42 10.05 -13.75 -6.37
CA VAL A 42 11.27 -13.36 -5.65
C VAL A 42 12.05 -14.61 -5.30
N ALA A 43 13.36 -14.59 -5.51
CA ALA A 43 14.22 -15.71 -5.16
C ALA A 43 14.08 -16.10 -3.67
N SER A 44 14.18 -17.38 -3.37
CA SER A 44 14.05 -17.90 -2.00
C SER A 44 15.07 -17.29 -1.03
N SER A 45 16.29 -17.02 -1.51
CA SER A 45 17.35 -16.35 -0.74
C SER A 45 16.97 -14.92 -0.35
N ALA A 46 16.47 -14.13 -1.30
CA ALA A 46 16.03 -12.75 -1.05
C ALA A 46 14.79 -12.70 -0.16
N THR A 47 13.90 -13.69 -0.29
CA THR A 47 12.74 -13.84 0.59
C THR A 47 13.17 -14.15 2.03
N ALA A 48 14.11 -15.07 2.22
CA ALA A 48 14.68 -15.40 3.53
C ALA A 48 15.41 -14.19 4.16
N GLU A 49 16.26 -13.50 3.39
CA GLU A 49 16.95 -12.28 3.83
C GLU A 49 15.96 -11.21 4.30
N THR A 50 14.90 -10.98 3.52
CA THR A 50 13.87 -9.98 3.84
C THR A 50 13.10 -10.36 5.10
N ARG A 51 12.73 -11.63 5.27
CA ARG A 51 12.04 -12.10 6.48
C ARG A 51 12.91 -11.95 7.73
N GLN A 52 14.19 -12.30 7.63
CA GLN A 52 15.14 -12.10 8.72
C GLN A 52 15.28 -10.60 9.06
N PHE A 53 15.42 -9.74 8.05
CA PHE A 53 15.48 -8.30 8.25
C PHE A 53 14.22 -7.77 8.95
N ILE A 54 13.02 -8.24 8.57
CA ILE A 54 11.77 -7.83 9.22
C ILE A 54 11.77 -8.25 10.69
N GLN A 55 12.20 -9.48 10.98
CA GLN A 55 12.30 -9.98 12.34
C GLN A 55 13.26 -9.14 13.18
N ASP A 56 14.46 -8.87 12.66
CA ASP A 56 15.51 -8.09 13.33
C ASP A 56 15.04 -6.65 13.65
N LYS A 57 14.34 -6.02 12.69
CA LYS A 57 14.04 -4.59 12.74
C LYS A 57 12.66 -4.24 13.29
N TYR A 58 11.63 -5.01 12.93
CA TYR A 58 10.24 -4.74 13.31
C TYR A 58 9.71 -5.71 14.36
N GLY A 59 10.38 -6.86 14.55
CA GLY A 59 9.98 -7.90 15.49
C GLY A 59 9.20 -9.04 14.84
N ALA A 60 9.16 -10.19 15.53
CA ALA A 60 8.60 -11.44 15.01
C ALA A 60 7.12 -11.34 14.59
N GLN A 61 6.30 -10.55 15.29
CA GLN A 61 4.88 -10.33 14.96
C GLN A 61 4.66 -9.69 13.57
N PHE A 62 5.65 -8.95 13.06
CA PHE A 62 5.58 -8.32 11.75
C PHE A 62 6.01 -9.24 10.62
N VAL A 63 6.60 -10.40 10.91
CA VAL A 63 6.93 -11.39 9.89
C VAL A 63 5.68 -12.20 9.56
N SER A 64 5.34 -12.31 8.27
CA SER A 64 4.18 -13.13 7.89
C SER A 64 4.40 -14.59 8.32
N PRO A 65 3.40 -15.24 8.95
CA PRO A 65 3.56 -16.60 9.50
C PRO A 65 3.87 -17.64 8.43
N ARG A 66 3.46 -17.39 7.18
CA ARG A 66 3.87 -18.20 6.02
C ARG A 66 4.61 -17.32 5.03
N THR A 67 5.60 -17.88 4.36
CA THR A 67 6.25 -17.23 3.23
C THR A 67 5.22 -16.93 2.14
N ARG A 68 5.19 -15.70 1.66
CA ARG A 68 4.24 -15.27 0.63
C ARG A 68 4.85 -15.43 -0.75
N PHE A 69 4.16 -16.21 -1.58
CA PHE A 69 4.45 -16.34 -2.99
C PHE A 69 3.32 -15.67 -3.79
N PHE A 70 3.69 -14.86 -4.78
CA PHE A 70 2.74 -14.12 -5.60
C PHE A 70 2.51 -14.85 -6.93
N LYS A 71 1.27 -14.79 -7.43
CA LYS A 71 0.86 -15.51 -8.64
C LYS A 71 1.64 -15.02 -9.87
N LYS A 72 2.00 -15.97 -10.73
CA LYS A 72 2.56 -15.70 -12.06
C LYS A 72 1.53 -14.98 -12.94
N VAL A 73 1.98 -14.02 -13.73
CA VAL A 73 1.16 -13.38 -14.77
C VAL A 73 0.99 -14.39 -15.93
N LYS A 74 -0.22 -14.49 -16.48
CA LYS A 74 -0.53 -15.42 -17.57
C LYS A 74 0.22 -14.99 -18.84
N GLY A 75 1.08 -15.86 -19.38
CA GLY A 75 1.89 -15.57 -20.57
C GLY A 75 3.25 -14.92 -20.28
N ALA A 76 3.67 -14.85 -19.01
CA ALA A 76 4.94 -14.26 -18.64
C ALA A 76 6.15 -15.06 -19.14
N GLN A 77 7.22 -14.37 -19.52
CA GLN A 77 8.51 -15.00 -19.81
C GLN A 77 9.14 -15.41 -18.47
N GLU A 78 9.03 -16.70 -18.13
CA GLU A 78 9.25 -17.27 -16.79
C GLU A 78 10.66 -17.11 -16.19
N ALA A 79 11.60 -16.45 -16.87
CA ALA A 79 13.01 -16.35 -16.47
C ALA A 79 13.36 -15.14 -15.60
N HIS A 80 12.39 -14.28 -15.24
CA HIS A 80 12.68 -13.00 -14.58
C HIS A 80 12.22 -12.95 -13.10
N GLU A 81 12.99 -12.19 -12.31
CA GLU A 81 12.70 -11.88 -10.92
C GLU A 81 11.98 -10.53 -10.81
N ALA A 82 11.16 -10.37 -9.77
CA ALA A 82 10.52 -9.11 -9.42
C ALA A 82 11.54 -7.97 -9.25
N ILE A 83 11.08 -6.74 -9.50
CA ILE A 83 11.86 -5.52 -9.21
C ILE A 83 11.95 -5.35 -7.69
N ARG A 84 13.15 -5.54 -7.13
CA ARG A 84 13.42 -5.45 -5.69
C ARG A 84 14.83 -4.90 -5.43
N PRO A 85 15.16 -4.50 -4.19
CA PRO A 85 16.54 -4.21 -3.83
C PRO A 85 17.44 -5.43 -4.03
N THR A 86 18.67 -5.22 -4.49
CA THR A 86 19.69 -6.29 -4.60
C THR A 86 20.14 -6.81 -3.23
N LYS A 87 20.16 -5.94 -2.21
CA LYS A 87 20.40 -6.26 -0.80
C LYS A 87 19.36 -5.55 0.07
N ILE A 88 18.66 -6.26 0.95
CA ILE A 88 17.58 -5.63 1.75
C ILE A 88 18.12 -4.71 2.83
N ARG A 89 19.33 -5.00 3.33
CA ARG A 89 20.02 -4.20 4.36
C ARG A 89 20.53 -2.85 3.87
N ARG A 90 20.46 -2.57 2.56
CA ARG A 90 20.65 -1.22 2.00
C ARG A 90 19.41 -0.38 2.25
N GLU A 91 19.14 -0.10 3.52
CA GLU A 91 17.95 0.68 3.87
C GLU A 91 17.98 2.06 3.22
N PRO A 92 16.83 2.61 2.81
CA PRO A 92 16.79 3.92 2.16
C PRO A 92 17.51 5.01 2.95
N SER A 93 17.36 5.03 4.29
CA SER A 93 18.03 5.99 5.17
C SER A 93 19.56 5.93 5.10
N LEU A 94 20.14 4.74 4.92
CA LEU A 94 21.58 4.51 4.90
C LEU A 94 22.23 4.91 3.57
N ILE A 95 21.47 4.84 2.47
CA ILE A 95 21.99 5.13 1.14
C ILE A 95 21.53 6.48 0.58
N LYS A 96 20.66 7.21 1.29
CA LYS A 96 20.07 8.48 0.85
C LYS A 96 21.10 9.50 0.40
N SER A 97 22.24 9.62 1.09
CA SER A 97 23.30 10.58 0.77
C SER A 97 23.99 10.33 -0.58
N TYR A 98 23.89 9.11 -1.11
CA TYR A 98 24.50 8.74 -2.40
C TYR A 98 23.54 8.86 -3.58
N LEU A 99 22.27 9.19 -3.32
CA LEU A 99 21.22 9.22 -4.33
C LEU A 99 20.71 10.65 -4.52
N ASN A 100 20.41 11.00 -5.78
CA ASN A 100 19.64 12.21 -6.01
C ASN A 100 18.17 12.02 -5.52
N PRO A 101 17.40 13.11 -5.35
CA PRO A 101 16.05 13.02 -4.81
C PRO A 101 15.08 12.14 -5.60
N ALA A 102 15.27 11.97 -6.91
CA ALA A 102 14.39 11.14 -7.73
C ALA A 102 14.74 9.65 -7.61
N GLN A 103 16.03 9.32 -7.63
CA GLN A 103 16.57 7.99 -7.38
C GLN A 103 16.19 7.49 -5.99
N PHE A 104 16.38 8.33 -4.96
CA PHE A 104 16.01 7.99 -3.59
C PHE A 104 14.52 7.65 -3.47
N ARG A 105 13.64 8.49 -4.03
CA ARG A 105 12.18 8.27 -3.97
C ARG A 105 11.77 6.96 -4.65
N LEU A 106 12.32 6.66 -5.83
CA LEU A 106 12.01 5.41 -6.53
C LEU A 106 12.59 4.19 -5.78
N TYR A 107 13.83 4.28 -5.33
CA TYR A 107 14.45 3.21 -4.54
C TYR A 107 13.68 2.93 -3.25
N GLN A 108 13.30 3.97 -2.51
CA GLN A 108 12.53 3.86 -1.29
C GLN A 108 11.18 3.17 -1.56
N LEU A 109 10.51 3.51 -2.65
CA LEU A 109 9.25 2.88 -3.03
C LEU A 109 9.41 1.38 -3.31
N ILE A 110 10.44 1.00 -4.08
CA ILE A 110 10.77 -0.40 -4.40
C ILE A 110 11.12 -1.17 -3.12
N TRP A 111 11.96 -0.59 -2.27
CA TRP A 111 12.38 -1.17 -0.99
C TRP A 111 11.19 -1.40 -0.07
N GLN A 112 10.33 -0.39 0.13
CA GLN A 112 9.14 -0.50 0.98
C GLN A 112 8.19 -1.57 0.45
N ARG A 113 8.00 -1.66 -0.88
CA ARG A 113 7.15 -2.67 -1.50
C ARG A 113 7.71 -4.08 -1.27
N MET A 114 9.02 -4.28 -1.41
CA MET A 114 9.67 -5.56 -1.15
C MET A 114 9.51 -6.00 0.31
N VAL A 115 9.83 -5.14 1.26
CA VAL A 115 9.72 -5.47 2.69
C VAL A 115 8.27 -5.73 3.08
N ALA A 116 7.35 -4.82 2.70
CA ALA A 116 5.92 -4.98 2.98
C ALA A 116 5.33 -6.27 2.40
N SER A 117 5.87 -6.78 1.28
CA SER A 117 5.38 -8.01 0.64
C SER A 117 5.50 -9.24 1.55
N GLN A 118 6.49 -9.28 2.46
CA GLN A 118 6.73 -10.39 3.38
C GLN A 118 6.30 -10.10 4.82
N MET A 119 5.74 -8.91 5.08
CA MET A 119 5.21 -8.54 6.39
C MET A 119 3.82 -9.12 6.64
N SER A 120 3.45 -9.25 7.92
CA SER A 120 2.11 -9.63 8.38
C SER A 120 1.04 -8.68 7.83
N ALA A 121 -0.18 -9.21 7.63
CA ALA A 121 -1.32 -8.39 7.23
C ALA A 121 -1.71 -7.40 8.35
N ALA A 122 -2.31 -6.28 7.98
CA ALA A 122 -2.98 -5.44 8.96
C ALA A 122 -4.24 -6.14 9.48
N LEU A 123 -4.50 -6.03 10.78
CA LEU A 123 -5.74 -6.46 11.40
C LEU A 123 -6.59 -5.24 11.71
N LEU A 124 -7.82 -5.23 11.24
CA LEU A 124 -8.78 -4.16 11.46
C LEU A 124 -10.03 -4.72 12.14
N ASN A 125 -10.60 -3.96 13.07
CA ASN A 125 -11.93 -4.17 13.60
C ASN A 125 -12.91 -3.29 12.82
N ASN A 126 -13.86 -3.90 12.13
CA ASN A 126 -14.90 -3.18 11.39
C ASN A 126 -16.21 -3.26 12.18
N THR A 127 -16.72 -2.11 12.58
CA THR A 127 -18.01 -1.98 13.27
C THR A 127 -19.01 -1.32 12.34
N THR A 128 -20.15 -1.96 12.15
CA THR A 128 -21.28 -1.42 11.37
C THR A 128 -22.47 -1.30 12.30
N ILE A 129 -23.10 -0.13 12.32
CA ILE A 129 -24.24 0.17 13.18
C ILE A 129 -25.41 0.57 12.30
N ASP A 130 -26.52 -0.14 12.49
CA ASP A 130 -27.80 0.07 11.83
C ASP A 130 -28.77 0.72 12.82
N VAL A 131 -29.12 1.98 12.58
CA VAL A 131 -30.03 2.77 13.41
C VAL A 131 -31.40 2.79 12.76
N LYS A 132 -32.37 2.16 13.43
CA LYS A 132 -33.78 2.23 13.02
C LYS A 132 -34.38 3.49 13.60
N ALA A 133 -34.81 4.40 12.74
CA ALA A 133 -35.48 5.63 13.13
C ALA A 133 -36.93 5.64 12.64
N LYS A 134 -37.80 6.37 13.33
CA LYS A 134 -39.16 6.63 12.91
C LYS A 134 -39.40 8.13 12.91
N CYS A 135 -39.86 8.69 11.80
CA CYS A 135 -40.22 10.10 11.76
C CYS A 135 -41.48 10.33 12.63
N PRO A 136 -41.45 11.25 13.62
CA PRO A 136 -42.61 11.52 14.46
C PRO A 136 -43.82 12.04 13.67
N GLU A 137 -43.57 12.82 12.62
CA GLU A 137 -44.60 13.49 11.82
C GLU A 137 -45.24 12.53 10.79
N THR A 138 -44.41 11.91 9.94
CA THR A 138 -44.90 11.04 8.85
C THR A 138 -45.14 9.60 9.28
N LYS A 139 -44.64 9.20 10.46
CA LYS A 139 -44.61 7.81 10.97
C LYS A 139 -43.81 6.84 10.10
N GLU A 140 -43.12 7.33 9.07
CA GLU A 140 -42.25 6.53 8.21
C GLU A 140 -41.05 5.99 8.99
N LYS A 141 -40.56 4.83 8.55
CA LYS A 141 -39.40 4.15 9.15
C LYS A 141 -38.20 4.31 8.24
N TYR A 142 -37.07 4.69 8.82
CA TYR A 142 -35.79 4.85 8.13
C TYR A 142 -34.75 3.91 8.74
N LEU A 143 -33.76 3.54 7.92
CA LEU A 143 -32.59 2.81 8.36
C LEU A 143 -31.35 3.65 8.02
N PHE A 144 -30.74 4.21 9.05
CA PHE A 144 -29.45 4.86 8.92
C PHE A 144 -28.36 3.83 9.16
N ARG A 145 -27.28 3.89 8.39
CA ARG A 145 -26.12 3.01 8.55
C ARG A 145 -24.87 3.85 8.70
N THR A 146 -24.08 3.53 9.71
CA THR A 146 -22.72 4.03 9.83
C THR A 146 -21.74 2.87 9.96
N SER A 147 -20.50 3.08 9.56
CA SER A 147 -19.43 2.10 9.72
C SER A 147 -18.14 2.80 10.09
N ALA A 148 -17.34 2.15 10.94
CA ALA A 148 -15.99 2.58 11.28
C ALA A 148 -15.05 1.38 11.33
N SER A 149 -13.78 1.66 11.01
CA SER A 149 -12.71 0.68 10.98
C SER A 149 -11.57 1.13 11.87
N VAL A 150 -11.23 0.34 12.88
CA VAL A 150 -10.12 0.60 13.81
C VAL A 150 -8.98 -0.37 13.54
N ILE A 151 -7.74 0.11 13.42
CA ILE A 151 -6.57 -0.74 13.23
C ILE A 151 -6.20 -1.38 14.57
N ILE A 152 -6.31 -2.70 14.67
CA ILE A 152 -5.85 -3.49 15.83
C ILE A 152 -4.34 -3.74 15.71
N PHE A 153 -3.88 -4.06 14.49
CA PHE A 153 -2.47 -4.31 14.21
C PHE A 153 -2.13 -3.76 12.83
N PRO A 154 -1.11 -2.90 12.69
CA PRO A 154 -0.86 -2.23 11.41
C PRO A 154 -0.18 -3.14 10.38
N GLY A 155 0.55 -4.18 10.79
CA GLY A 155 1.24 -5.08 9.87
C GLY A 155 2.10 -4.33 8.83
N PHE A 156 2.00 -4.73 7.56
CA PHE A 156 2.74 -4.10 6.45
C PHE A 156 2.43 -2.61 6.23
N THR A 157 1.29 -2.10 6.72
CA THR A 157 0.85 -0.71 6.48
C THR A 157 1.74 0.33 7.15
N ILE A 158 2.59 -0.06 8.12
CA ILE A 158 3.60 0.84 8.70
C ILE A 158 4.64 1.29 7.65
N LEU A 159 4.85 0.49 6.60
CA LEU A 159 5.82 0.75 5.55
C LEU A 159 5.17 1.12 4.22
N TYR A 160 4.03 0.50 3.91
CA TYR A 160 3.43 0.64 2.60
C TYR A 160 1.91 0.55 2.64
N THR A 161 1.25 1.62 2.21
CA THR A 161 -0.17 1.64 1.85
C THR A 161 -0.27 1.97 0.37
N GLU A 162 -1.04 1.24 -0.43
CA GLU A 162 -1.24 1.65 -1.82
C GLU A 162 -1.84 3.05 -1.86
N GLY A 163 -1.28 3.92 -2.72
CA GLY A 163 -1.89 5.21 -2.98
C GLY A 163 -3.16 4.92 -3.78
N ARG A 164 -4.29 4.81 -3.09
CA ARG A 164 -5.58 5.08 -3.69
C ARG A 164 -5.53 6.54 -4.13
N ASP A 165 -5.99 6.83 -5.34
CA ASP A 165 -6.01 8.20 -5.86
C ASP A 165 -6.59 9.13 -4.77
N GLU A 166 -6.02 10.32 -4.64
CA GLU A 166 -6.24 11.29 -3.53
C GLU A 166 -7.72 11.61 -3.26
N THR A 167 -8.63 11.23 -4.15
CA THR A 167 -10.08 11.35 -3.99
C THR A 167 -10.71 10.31 -3.07
N GLU A 168 -10.03 9.21 -2.74
CA GLU A 168 -10.46 8.21 -1.75
C GLU A 168 -9.46 8.07 -0.59
N GLU A 169 -9.02 9.21 -0.02
CA GLU A 169 -8.90 9.19 1.44
C GLU A 169 -10.31 8.90 1.97
N GLN A 170 -10.60 7.61 2.17
CA GLN A 170 -11.72 7.17 2.99
C GLN A 170 -11.62 8.04 4.24
N LYS A 171 -12.54 9.00 4.37
CA LYS A 171 -12.84 9.69 5.62
C LYS A 171 -12.95 8.57 6.64
N LYS A 172 -11.86 8.27 7.35
CA LYS A 172 -11.87 7.26 8.38
C LYS A 172 -12.77 7.88 9.41
N ASN A 173 -14.01 7.42 9.45
CA ASN A 173 -14.95 7.86 10.46
C ASN A 173 -14.23 7.70 11.80
N PRO A 174 -14.34 8.70 12.68
CA PRO A 174 -13.77 8.58 14.01
C PRO A 174 -14.26 7.27 14.66
N PRO A 175 -13.48 6.70 15.58
CA PRO A 175 -13.91 5.50 16.28
C PRO A 175 -15.32 5.70 16.83
N LEU A 176 -16.20 4.73 16.53
CA LEU A 176 -17.58 4.77 17.02
C LEU A 176 -17.57 4.59 18.54
N PRO A 177 -18.51 5.23 19.26
CA PRO A 177 -18.71 4.92 20.68
C PRO A 177 -19.11 3.45 20.84
N GLN A 178 -18.86 2.90 22.03
CA GLN A 178 -19.40 1.59 22.38
C GLN A 178 -20.93 1.73 22.48
N LEU A 179 -21.64 0.94 21.68
CA LEU A 179 -23.10 0.85 21.67
C LEU A 179 -23.50 -0.62 21.75
N GLU A 180 -24.57 -0.89 22.47
CA GLU A 180 -25.22 -2.19 22.54
C GLU A 180 -26.53 -2.21 21.74
N LYS A 181 -26.98 -3.42 21.40
CA LYS A 181 -28.23 -3.58 20.67
C LYS A 181 -29.39 -3.18 21.58
N GLY A 182 -30.09 -2.12 21.20
CA GLY A 182 -31.25 -1.62 21.93
C GLY A 182 -31.03 -0.26 22.57
N ASP A 183 -29.79 0.25 22.54
CA ASP A 183 -29.49 1.60 23.02
C ASP A 183 -30.37 2.64 22.31
N GLU A 184 -30.94 3.53 23.10
CA GLU A 184 -31.68 4.68 22.61
C GLU A 184 -30.70 5.77 22.15
N LEU A 185 -30.97 6.36 21.00
CA LEU A 185 -30.14 7.41 20.42
C LEU A 185 -30.95 8.70 20.28
N GLU A 186 -30.33 9.81 20.67
CA GLU A 186 -30.89 11.15 20.48
C GLU A 186 -30.53 11.68 19.08
N LEU A 187 -31.52 12.20 18.37
CA LEU A 187 -31.29 12.89 17.09
C LEU A 187 -30.78 14.30 17.36
N LEU A 188 -29.47 14.52 17.15
CA LEU A 188 -28.86 15.85 17.31
C LEU A 188 -29.12 16.79 16.11
N GLY A 189 -29.27 16.24 14.91
CA GLY A 189 -29.51 17.03 13.70
C GLY A 189 -29.52 16.18 12.43
N LEU A 190 -30.09 16.73 11.35
CA LEU A 190 -30.13 16.12 10.02
C LEU A 190 -29.46 17.06 9.03
N SER A 191 -28.50 16.54 8.26
CA SER A 191 -27.83 17.27 7.17
C SER A 191 -28.21 16.63 5.84
N PRO A 192 -29.16 17.21 5.08
CA PRO A 192 -29.52 16.67 3.77
C PRO A 192 -28.37 16.89 2.78
N GLU A 193 -27.90 15.81 2.18
CA GLU A 193 -26.88 15.86 1.13
C GLU A 193 -27.46 15.36 -0.20
N GLN A 194 -27.16 16.08 -1.27
CA GLN A 194 -27.48 15.66 -2.63
C GLN A 194 -26.18 15.29 -3.36
N HIS A 195 -26.14 14.08 -3.91
CA HIS A 195 -25.02 13.58 -4.66
C HIS A 195 -25.40 13.43 -6.14
N PHE A 196 -24.45 13.70 -7.02
CA PHE A 196 -24.61 13.51 -8.47
C PHE A 196 -23.69 12.41 -8.95
N THR A 197 -24.16 11.59 -9.87
CA THR A 197 -23.31 10.59 -10.54
C THR A 197 -22.26 11.30 -11.37
N GLN A 198 -20.99 10.94 -11.17
CA GLN A 198 -19.89 11.44 -11.99
C GLN A 198 -19.60 10.49 -13.16
N PRO A 199 -19.17 11.02 -14.32
CA PRO A 199 -18.69 10.19 -15.41
C PRO A 199 -17.41 9.44 -15.00
N LEU A 200 -17.09 8.37 -15.71
CA LEU A 200 -15.83 7.64 -15.51
C LEU A 200 -14.62 8.58 -15.64
N PRO A 201 -13.63 8.48 -14.74
CA PRO A 201 -12.44 9.32 -14.80
C PRO A 201 -11.65 9.02 -16.08
N ARG A 202 -11.00 10.04 -16.62
CA ARG A 202 -10.08 9.89 -17.76
C ARG A 202 -8.85 9.07 -17.36
N PHE A 203 -8.19 8.45 -18.34
CA PHE A 203 -6.94 7.73 -18.09
C PHE A 203 -5.81 8.67 -17.64
N THR A 204 -5.09 8.23 -16.61
CA THR A 204 -3.75 8.72 -16.27
C THR A 204 -2.73 7.77 -16.89
N GLU A 205 -1.45 8.15 -16.96
CA GLU A 205 -0.41 7.21 -17.41
C GLU A 205 -0.43 5.89 -16.61
N ALA A 206 -0.69 5.96 -15.30
CA ALA A 206 -0.75 4.77 -14.45
C ALA A 206 -1.96 3.87 -14.77
N THR A 207 -3.15 4.46 -14.96
CA THR A 207 -4.35 3.67 -15.29
C THR A 207 -4.34 3.17 -16.73
N LEU A 208 -3.66 3.88 -17.64
CA LEU A 208 -3.41 3.42 -19.01
C LEU A 208 -2.46 2.21 -19.03
N VAL A 209 -1.34 2.26 -18.31
CA VAL A 209 -0.40 1.11 -18.20
C VAL A 209 -1.06 -0.11 -17.55
N LYS A 210 -1.99 0.09 -16.61
CA LYS A 210 -2.76 -1.02 -16.01
C LYS A 210 -3.75 -1.66 -16.99
N MET A 211 -4.23 -0.89 -17.97
CA MET A 211 -5.21 -1.34 -18.96
C MET A 211 -4.55 -2.15 -20.08
N LEU A 212 -3.35 -1.74 -20.50
CA LEU A 212 -2.55 -2.39 -21.56
C LEU A 212 -1.92 -3.69 -21.06
#